data_AF-A0A532CMJ3-F1
#
_entry.id   AF-A0A532CMJ3-F1
#
_cell.length_a   1.000
_cell.length_b   1.000
_cell.length_c   1.000
_cell.angle_alpha   90.00
_cell.angle_beta   90.00
_cell.angle_gamma   90.00
#
_symmetry.space_group_name_H-M   'P 1'
#
loop_
_entity.id
_entity.type
_entity.pdbx_description
1 polymer ?
#
loop_
_entity_poly.entity_id
_entity_poly.type
_entity_poly.pdbx_seq_one_letter_code
_entity_poly.pdbx_strand_id
1 'polypeptide(L)'
;MGSIIAYDVLRMMEHRPPAIDHFVTIGSPLGLPIVTQHIREELSNTTVPHQVRHWTNLADPGDRVALDCSLTDDYRPTPGCVQVQDDLIHNGYVDRSGNNDRHNSYGYLRTPELSDIVREFLAAEDRI
;
A
#
# COMPACT_ATOMS: atom_id res chain seq x y z
N MET A 1 -1.09 2.35 -9.93
CA MET A 1 0.17 2.97 -10.42
C MET A 1 0.96 3.68 -9.33
N GLY A 2 0.35 4.55 -8.51
CA GLY A 2 1.07 5.30 -7.49
C GLY A 2 1.89 4.43 -6.52
N SER A 3 1.36 3.26 -6.12
CA SER A 3 2.08 2.32 -5.24
C SER A 3 3.33 1.69 -5.87
N ILE A 4 3.33 1.42 -7.19
CA ILE A 4 4.53 0.93 -7.91
C ILE A 4 5.62 1.98 -7.86
N ILE A 5 5.30 3.23 -8.22
CA ILE A 5 6.26 4.34 -8.24
C ILE A 5 6.78 4.62 -6.83
N ALA A 6 5.90 4.64 -5.83
CA ALA A 6 6.31 4.86 -4.45
C ALA A 6 7.24 3.75 -3.95
N TYR A 7 6.90 2.49 -4.21
CA TYR A 7 7.77 1.36 -3.85
C TYR A 7 9.14 1.46 -4.54
N ASP A 8 9.18 1.71 -5.85
CA ASP A 8 10.43 1.86 -6.60
C ASP A 8 11.32 2.99 -6.03
N VAL A 9 10.74 4.17 -5.78
CA VAL A 9 11.46 5.30 -5.18
C VAL A 9 11.99 4.94 -3.78
N LEU A 10 11.19 4.27 -2.94
CA LEU A 10 11.64 3.83 -1.63
C LEU A 10 12.82 2.86 -1.74
N ARG A 11 12.76 1.91 -2.69
CA ARG A 11 13.85 0.97 -2.95
C ARG A 11 15.12 1.67 -3.45
N MET A 12 15.01 2.66 -4.32
CA MET A 12 16.14 3.46 -4.79
C MET A 12 16.80 4.28 -3.68
N MET A 13 16.02 4.73 -2.69
CA MET A 13 16.50 5.57 -1.59
C MET A 13 17.12 4.77 -0.43
N GLU A 14 17.21 3.44 -0.52
CA GLU A 14 17.72 2.62 0.59
C GLU A 14 19.17 2.95 1.00
N HIS A 15 19.97 3.56 0.12
CA HIS A 15 21.32 4.00 0.47
C HIS A 15 21.35 5.28 1.33
N ARG A 16 20.28 6.08 1.32
CA ARG A 16 20.11 7.30 2.12
C ARG A 16 18.63 7.44 2.53
N PRO A 17 18.17 6.55 3.40
CA PRO A 17 16.74 6.39 3.67
C PRO A 17 16.16 7.59 4.43
N PRO A 18 15.12 8.25 3.93
CA PRO A 18 14.27 9.07 4.79
C PRO A 18 13.50 8.14 5.74
N ALA A 19 13.25 8.56 6.97
CA ALA A 19 12.35 7.81 7.85
C ALA A 19 10.92 7.92 7.30
N ILE A 20 10.26 6.78 7.09
CA ILE A 20 8.87 6.71 6.65
C ILE A 20 8.04 6.09 7.77
N ASP A 21 7.22 6.90 8.44
CA ASP A 21 6.41 6.43 9.56
C ASP A 21 5.32 5.45 9.13
N HIS A 22 4.64 5.71 8.02
CA HIS A 22 3.61 4.81 7.49
C HIS A 22 3.55 4.88 5.96
N PHE A 23 3.79 3.75 5.31
CA PHE A 23 3.55 3.55 3.89
C PHE A 23 2.17 2.93 3.68
N VAL A 24 1.22 3.70 3.16
CA VAL A 24 -0.15 3.22 2.91
C VAL A 24 -0.37 3.04 1.42
N THR A 25 -0.81 1.84 1.01
CA THR A 25 -1.17 1.55 -0.38
C THR A 25 -2.67 1.31 -0.51
N ILE A 26 -3.27 1.84 -1.57
CA ILE A 26 -4.71 1.70 -1.89
C ILE A 26 -4.84 1.26 -3.36
N GLY A 27 -5.77 0.35 -3.66
CA GLY A 27 -5.99 -0.14 -5.03
C GLY A 27 -4.67 -0.59 -5.69
N SER A 28 -3.82 -1.28 -4.93
CA SER A 28 -2.44 -1.48 -5.30
C SER A 28 -2.28 -2.64 -6.29
N PRO A 29 -1.71 -2.42 -7.49
CA PRO A 29 -1.34 -3.52 -8.39
C PRO A 29 -0.06 -4.27 -7.95
N LEU A 30 0.51 -3.96 -6.78
CA LEU A 30 1.79 -4.51 -6.33
C LEU A 30 1.78 -6.03 -6.14
N GLY A 31 0.62 -6.65 -5.90
CA GLY A 31 0.50 -8.10 -5.77
C GLY A 31 0.23 -8.82 -7.10
N LEU A 32 0.04 -8.08 -8.21
CA LEU A 32 -0.16 -8.73 -9.49
C LEU A 32 1.11 -9.50 -9.90
N PRO A 33 1.02 -10.77 -10.33
CA PRO A 33 2.20 -11.58 -10.67
C PRO A 33 3.12 -10.93 -11.71
N ILE A 34 2.53 -10.23 -12.70
CA ILE A 34 3.31 -9.49 -13.71
C ILE A 34 4.11 -8.35 -13.09
N VAL A 35 3.56 -7.65 -12.09
CA VAL A 35 4.22 -6.54 -11.39
C VAL A 35 5.31 -7.08 -10.47
N THR A 36 5.02 -8.11 -9.66
CA THR A 36 6.03 -8.73 -8.79
C THR A 36 7.16 -9.36 -9.59
N GLN A 37 6.88 -9.92 -10.77
CA GLN A 37 7.91 -10.40 -11.69
C GLN A 37 8.84 -9.26 -12.15
N HIS A 38 8.29 -8.16 -12.68
CA HIS A 38 9.11 -7.03 -13.13
C HIS A 38 9.96 -6.44 -11.99
N ILE A 39 9.38 -6.31 -10.78
CA ILE A 39 10.12 -5.85 -9.61
C ILE A 39 11.31 -6.78 -9.30
N ARG A 40 11.14 -8.10 -9.37
CA ARG A 40 12.24 -9.06 -9.12
C ARG A 40 13.30 -9.02 -10.22
N GLU A 41 12.91 -8.75 -11.46
CA GLU A 41 13.85 -8.59 -12.59
C GLU A 41 14.73 -7.33 -12.42
N GLU A 42 14.16 -6.23 -11.95
CA GLU A 42 14.89 -4.96 -11.77
C GLU A 42 15.63 -4.87 -10.43
N LEU A 43 15.01 -5.30 -9.33
CA LEU A 43 15.48 -5.09 -7.95
C LEU A 43 15.92 -6.38 -7.25
N SER A 44 16.01 -7.51 -7.97
CA SER A 44 16.39 -8.86 -7.51
C SER A 44 15.44 -9.55 -6.51
N ASN A 45 14.60 -8.80 -5.79
CA ASN A 45 13.66 -9.34 -4.80
C ASN A 45 12.47 -8.40 -4.52
N THR A 46 11.43 -8.95 -3.90
CA THR A 46 10.29 -8.23 -3.32
C THR A 46 10.42 -8.23 -1.80
N THR A 47 10.83 -7.12 -1.22
CA THR A 47 11.03 -6.98 0.23
C THR A 47 10.49 -5.66 0.74
N VAL A 48 10.14 -5.61 2.03
CA VAL A 48 9.72 -4.37 2.68
C VAL A 48 10.91 -3.40 2.73
N PRO A 49 10.79 -2.16 2.22
CA PRO A 49 11.86 -1.17 2.31
C PRO A 49 12.17 -0.85 3.78
N HIS A 50 13.43 -0.96 4.17
CA HIS A 50 13.83 -0.97 5.59
C HIS A 50 13.54 0.33 6.35
N GLN A 51 13.33 1.43 5.63
CA GLN A 51 13.00 2.73 6.19
C GLN A 51 11.53 2.91 6.56
N VAL A 52 10.68 1.94 6.20
CA VAL A 52 9.25 1.94 6.47
C VAL A 52 8.98 1.34 7.84
N ARG A 53 8.39 2.14 8.74
CA ARG A 53 8.03 1.73 10.10
C ARG A 53 6.67 1.02 10.17
N HIS A 54 5.76 1.31 9.26
CA HIS A 54 4.48 0.62 9.12
C HIS A 54 4.13 0.55 7.63
N TRP A 55 3.64 -0.60 7.15
CA TRP A 55 3.08 -0.71 5.80
C TRP A 55 1.68 -1.30 5.89
N THR A 56 0.66 -0.52 5.56
CA THR A 56 -0.72 -1.00 5.42
C THR A 56 -1.16 -0.99 3.96
N ASN A 57 -1.72 -2.09 3.50
CA ASN A 57 -2.32 -2.22 2.19
C ASN A 57 -3.84 -2.34 2.33
N LEU A 58 -4.56 -1.36 1.81
CA LEU A 58 -6.03 -1.35 1.77
C LEU A 58 -6.48 -1.86 0.40
N ALA A 59 -7.26 -2.95 0.40
CA ALA A 59 -7.73 -3.59 -0.82
C ALA A 59 -9.24 -3.91 -0.76
N ASP A 60 -9.98 -3.61 -1.82
CA ASP A 60 -11.34 -4.13 -2.01
C ASP A 60 -11.27 -5.43 -2.83
N PRO A 61 -11.83 -6.57 -2.35
CA PRO A 61 -11.84 -7.82 -3.12
C PRO A 61 -12.55 -7.77 -4.49
N GLY A 62 -13.36 -6.74 -4.74
CA GLY A 62 -14.00 -6.48 -6.02
C GLY A 62 -13.25 -5.46 -6.90
N ASP A 63 -12.14 -4.91 -6.44
CA ASP A 63 -11.23 -4.10 -7.26
C ASP A 63 -10.40 -5.02 -8.18
N ARG A 64 -10.61 -4.89 -9.49
CA ARG A 64 -9.95 -5.73 -10.49
C ARG A 64 -8.48 -5.40 -10.73
N VAL A 65 -8.01 -4.27 -10.21
CA VAL A 65 -6.58 -3.89 -10.30
C VAL A 65 -5.82 -4.37 -9.07
N ALA A 66 -6.48 -4.40 -7.91
CA ALA A 66 -5.98 -4.99 -6.67
C ALA A 66 -6.50 -6.43 -6.47
N LEU A 67 -6.51 -7.23 -7.54
CA LEU A 67 -7.03 -8.62 -7.50
C LEU A 67 -6.32 -9.47 -6.46
N ASP A 68 -5.02 -9.25 -6.29
CA ASP A 68 -4.31 -9.76 -5.14
C ASP A 68 -4.41 -8.76 -3.99
N CYS A 69 -5.22 -9.12 -3.00
CA CYS A 69 -5.46 -8.32 -1.80
C CYS A 69 -4.42 -8.58 -0.71
N SER A 70 -3.48 -9.51 -0.90
CA SER A 70 -2.45 -9.86 0.07
C SER A 70 -1.10 -9.44 -0.48
N LEU A 71 -0.52 -8.35 0.04
CA LEU A 71 0.88 -8.02 -0.24
C LEU A 71 1.83 -8.69 0.77
N THR A 72 1.30 -9.17 1.89
CA THR A 72 2.08 -9.80 2.97
C THR A 72 2.88 -11.02 2.52
N ASP A 73 2.35 -11.84 1.62
CA ASP A 73 3.00 -13.04 1.10
C ASP A 73 3.96 -12.76 -0.07
N ASP A 74 3.77 -11.64 -0.77
CA ASP A 74 4.66 -11.18 -1.84
C ASP A 74 5.89 -10.41 -1.34
N TYR A 75 5.71 -9.56 -0.33
CA TYR A 75 6.74 -8.63 0.15
C TYR A 75 7.26 -9.06 1.51
N ARG A 76 8.37 -9.80 1.50
CA ARG A 76 8.93 -10.38 2.72
C ARG A 76 9.58 -9.31 3.59
N PRO A 77 9.39 -9.34 4.92
CA PRO A 77 10.16 -8.49 5.82
C PRO A 77 11.63 -8.90 5.79
N THR A 78 12.52 -7.93 5.67
CA THR A 78 13.94 -8.10 6.01
C THR A 78 14.14 -8.05 7.53
N PRO A 79 15.22 -8.63 8.08
CA PRO A 79 15.47 -8.58 9.52
C PRO A 79 15.39 -7.16 10.08
N GLY A 80 14.55 -6.97 11.12
CA GLY A 80 14.32 -5.66 11.75
C GLY A 80 13.30 -4.76 11.04
N CYS A 81 12.68 -5.22 9.94
CA CYS A 81 11.64 -4.50 9.22
C CYS A 81 10.25 -5.01 9.60
N VAL A 82 9.24 -4.19 9.37
CA VAL A 82 7.85 -4.58 9.59
C VAL A 82 7.34 -5.54 8.53
N GLN A 83 6.28 -6.26 8.88
CA GLN A 83 5.48 -7.02 7.92
C GLN A 83 4.41 -6.09 7.35
N VAL A 84 3.99 -6.34 6.10
CA VAL A 84 2.82 -5.67 5.53
C VAL A 84 1.57 -6.08 6.33
N GLN A 85 0.67 -5.14 6.55
CA GLN A 85 -0.67 -5.39 7.07
C GLN A 85 -1.67 -5.23 5.94
N ASP A 86 -2.33 -6.31 5.55
CA ASP A 86 -3.39 -6.28 4.56
C ASP A 86 -4.76 -6.11 5.23
N ASP A 87 -5.41 -4.99 4.93
CA ASP A 87 -6.71 -4.61 5.46
C ASP A 87 -7.73 -4.61 4.31
N LEU A 88 -8.71 -5.52 4.40
CA LEU A 88 -9.79 -5.57 3.42
C LEU A 88 -10.80 -4.46 3.71
N ILE A 89 -11.10 -3.67 2.68
CA ILE A 89 -12.05 -2.56 2.76
C ILE A 89 -13.24 -2.79 1.84
N HIS A 90 -14.27 -1.96 2.01
CA HIS A 90 -15.40 -1.88 1.08
C HIS A 90 -15.47 -0.52 0.39
N ASN A 91 -15.07 -0.48 -0.88
CA ASN A 91 -15.21 0.64 -1.78
C ASN A 91 -16.62 0.66 -2.38
N GLY A 92 -17.53 1.35 -1.68
CA GLY A 92 -18.90 1.60 -2.13
C GLY A 92 -19.08 2.91 -2.90
N TYR A 93 -18.02 3.50 -3.46
CA TYR A 93 -18.13 4.79 -4.15
C TYR A 93 -18.90 4.67 -5.45
N VAL A 94 -19.92 5.52 -5.60
CA VAL A 94 -20.71 5.66 -6.82
C VAL A 94 -20.46 7.05 -7.38
N ASP A 95 -19.99 7.14 -8.61
CA ASP A 95 -19.75 8.42 -9.26
C ASP A 95 -21.06 9.12 -9.68
N ARG A 96 -20.95 10.32 -10.23
CA ARG A 96 -22.11 11.12 -10.66
C ARG A 96 -22.93 10.46 -11.78
N SER A 97 -22.36 9.49 -12.49
CA SER A 97 -23.04 8.72 -13.55
C SER A 97 -23.75 7.48 -13.03
N GLY A 98 -23.62 7.16 -11.73
CA GLY A 98 -24.17 5.96 -11.13
C GLY A 98 -23.25 4.74 -11.26
N ASN A 99 -22.03 4.91 -11.75
CA ASN A 99 -21.06 3.80 -11.88
C ASN A 99 -20.35 3.55 -10.55
N ASN A 100 -20.26 2.27 -10.18
CA ASN A 100 -19.51 1.81 -9.01
C ASN A 100 -18.22 1.14 -9.50
N ASP A 101 -17.22 1.97 -9.77
CA ASP A 101 -15.86 1.49 -10.01
C ASP A 101 -15.13 1.33 -8.66
N ARG A 102 -14.96 0.07 -8.23
CA ARG A 102 -14.27 -0.26 -6.98
C ARG A 102 -12.79 0.07 -6.97
N HIS A 103 -12.20 0.36 -8.13
CA HIS A 103 -10.83 0.85 -8.23
C HIS A 103 -10.73 2.37 -8.01
N ASN A 104 -11.85 3.07 -7.94
CA ASN A 104 -11.84 4.52 -7.82
C ASN A 104 -11.25 4.96 -6.47
N SER A 105 -10.19 5.76 -6.52
CA SER A 105 -9.46 6.24 -5.34
C SER A 105 -10.33 7.02 -4.36
N TYR A 106 -11.35 7.76 -4.83
CA TYR A 106 -12.28 8.49 -3.94
C TYR A 106 -12.99 7.55 -2.96
N GLY A 107 -13.18 6.29 -3.34
CA GLY A 107 -13.79 5.27 -2.50
C GLY A 107 -12.86 4.73 -1.42
N TYR A 108 -11.58 4.52 -1.75
CA TYR A 108 -10.55 4.22 -0.76
C TYR A 108 -10.34 5.39 0.22
N LEU A 109 -10.31 6.63 -0.30
CA LEU A 109 -10.03 7.83 0.49
C LEU A 109 -11.10 8.16 1.54
N ARG A 110 -12.29 7.55 1.43
CA ARG A 110 -13.43 7.79 2.33
C ARG A 110 -13.72 6.62 3.26
N THR A 111 -12.89 5.59 3.29
CA THR A 111 -13.14 4.44 4.15
C THR A 111 -12.78 4.75 5.61
N PRO A 112 -13.46 4.11 6.58
CA PRO A 112 -13.11 4.28 7.99
C PRO A 112 -11.68 3.83 8.27
N GLU A 113 -11.19 2.78 7.62
CA GLU A 113 -9.84 2.24 7.82
C GLU A 113 -8.77 3.28 7.47
N LEU A 114 -8.90 3.96 6.32
CA LEU A 114 -7.96 5.04 5.99
C LEU A 114 -8.08 6.22 6.97
N SER A 115 -9.31 6.56 7.38
CA SER A 115 -9.54 7.65 8.33
C SER A 115 -8.92 7.35 9.70
N ASP A 116 -8.96 6.09 10.12
CA ASP A 116 -8.37 5.61 11.36
C ASP A 116 -6.84 5.69 11.30
N ILE A 117 -6.22 5.25 10.20
CA ILE A 117 -4.79 5.38 9.95
C ILE A 117 -4.34 6.85 10.01
N VAL A 118 -5.05 7.74 9.33
CA VAL A 118 -4.72 9.18 9.34
C VAL A 118 -4.87 9.77 10.74
N ARG A 119 -5.94 9.41 11.47
CA ARG A 119 -6.14 9.86 12.84
C ARG A 119 -5.02 9.40 13.75
N GLU A 120 -4.59 8.15 13.64
CA GLU A 120 -3.51 7.58 14.44
C GLU A 120 -2.17 8.24 14.15
N PHE A 121 -1.88 8.50 12.87
CA PHE A 121 -0.69 9.24 12.45
C PHE A 121 -0.64 10.64 13.09
N LEU A 122 -1.74 11.40 13.00
CA LEU A 122 -1.81 12.75 13.58
C LEU A 122 -1.73 12.74 15.12
N ALA A 123 -2.36 11.76 15.76
CA ALA A 123 -2.34 11.63 17.22
C ALA A 123 -0.96 11.20 17.78
N ALA A 124 -0.08 10.65 16.93
CA ALA A 124 1.29 10.33 17.30
C ALA A 124 2.21 11.56 17.26
N GLU A 125 1.96 12.51 16.36
CA GLU A 125 2.71 13.78 16.30
C GLU A 125 2.47 14.66 17.54
N ASP A 126 1.25 14.67 18.08
CA ASP A 126 0.90 15.41 19.30
C ASP A 126 1.60 14.90 20.58
N ARG A 127 2.33 13.76 20.51
CA ARG A 127 3.01 13.12 21.65
C ARG A 127 4.51 13.39 21.71
N ILE A 128 5.06 14.16 20.77
CA ILE A 128 6.49 14.53 20.67
C ILE A 128 6.68 15.99 21.10
#